data_AF-A0A3M1H4E3-F1
#
_entry.id   AF-A0A3M1H4E3-F1
#
_cell.length_a   1.000
_cell.length_b   1.000
_cell.length_c   1.000
_cell.angle_alpha   90.00
_cell.angle_beta   90.00
_cell.angle_gamma   90.00
#
_symmetry.space_group_name_H-M   'P 1'
#
loop_
_entity.id
_entity.type
_entity.pdbx_description
1 polymer ?
#
loop_
_entity_poly.entity_id
_entity_poly.type
_entity_poly.pdbx_seq_one_letter_code
_entity_poly.pdbx_strand_id
1 'polypeptide(L)'
;IPHYSFLSSSNQKKFYSHSFLYLINPQRYNSKKAYLEALQKAPYPLMILDLSFQDSFLTSKDLARIRKGRKGRNPILLCYFSIGEAETYRYYWKKKWFHHPPSWLEKENPKWEGNFKVRYWHPQWQQILFQYLKKIIRAGFDGVYLDIVDAFEYFEAKYKQKKQKSDLIPSPKGPSSQKKKKI
;
A
#
# COMPACT_ATOMS: atom_id res chain seq x y z
N ILE A 1 22.56 30.43 7.12
CA ILE A 1 22.68 29.22 6.28
C ILE A 1 22.79 28.05 7.24
N PRO A 2 21.83 27.11 7.32
CA PRO A 2 21.95 26.00 8.26
C PRO A 2 22.96 25.00 7.70
N HIS A 3 23.98 24.71 8.51
CA HIS A 3 24.95 23.64 8.25
C HIS A 3 24.24 22.29 8.31
N TYR A 4 24.13 21.60 7.17
CA TYR A 4 23.84 20.18 7.14
C TYR A 4 25.15 19.43 7.41
N SER A 5 25.31 18.92 8.63
CA SER A 5 26.31 17.89 8.91
C SER A 5 25.86 16.58 8.26
N PHE A 6 26.56 16.16 7.21
CA PHE A 6 26.43 14.81 6.66
C PHE A 6 26.74 13.80 7.77
N LEU A 7 25.82 12.85 7.98
CA LEU A 7 26.02 11.73 8.89
C LEU A 7 27.28 10.96 8.47
N SER A 8 28.28 10.96 9.36
CA SER A 8 29.51 10.17 9.23
C SER A 8 29.20 8.70 8.97
N SER A 9 29.94 8.10 8.03
CA SER A 9 29.80 6.73 7.52
C SER A 9 30.05 5.63 8.56
N SER A 10 30.34 5.98 9.82
CA SER A 10 30.74 5.07 10.89
C SER A 10 29.59 4.21 11.48
N ASN A 11 28.33 4.44 11.09
CA ASN A 11 27.17 3.69 11.58
C ASN A 11 26.38 2.90 10.52
N GLN A 12 26.83 2.84 9.26
CA GLN A 12 26.14 2.05 8.23
C GLN A 12 26.55 0.58 8.29
N LYS A 13 25.76 -0.26 8.98
CA LYS A 13 25.82 -1.71 8.79
C LYS A 13 25.44 -2.03 7.35
N LYS A 14 26.43 -2.28 6.48
CA LYS A 14 26.20 -2.77 5.12
C LYS A 14 25.45 -4.10 5.18
N PHE A 15 24.27 -4.14 4.58
CA PHE A 15 23.43 -5.33 4.45
C PHE A 15 23.41 -5.73 2.98
N TYR A 16 24.03 -6.86 2.65
CA TYR A 16 23.88 -7.50 1.35
C TYR A 16 23.00 -8.73 1.54
N SER A 17 21.86 -8.79 0.86
CA SER A 17 21.03 -9.98 0.78
C SER A 17 21.17 -10.55 -0.62
N HIS A 18 21.57 -11.82 -0.70
CA HIS A 18 21.57 -12.60 -1.94
C HIS A 18 20.22 -13.33 -2.16
N SER A 19 19.30 -13.23 -1.19
CA SER A 19 17.98 -13.86 -1.23
C SER A 19 17.03 -13.23 -0.18
N PHE A 20 15.74 -13.14 -0.52
CA PHE A 20 14.70 -12.65 0.39
C PHE A 20 13.44 -13.52 0.30
N LEU A 21 12.62 -13.49 1.35
CA LEU A 21 11.30 -14.11 1.37
C LEU A 21 10.24 -13.04 1.13
N TYR A 22 9.32 -13.28 0.19
CA TYR A 22 8.11 -12.49 0.01
C TYR A 22 6.89 -13.38 0.31
N LEU A 23 6.26 -13.18 1.47
CA LEU A 23 5.18 -14.03 1.95
C LEU A 23 4.09 -13.20 2.62
N ILE A 24 3.20 -12.66 1.79
CA ILE A 24 2.09 -11.78 2.19
C ILE A 24 0.73 -12.50 2.27
N ASN A 25 0.69 -13.78 1.87
CA ASN A 25 -0.52 -14.62 1.90
C ASN A 25 -0.36 -15.77 2.90
N PRO A 26 -0.35 -15.49 4.21
CA PRO A 26 -0.07 -16.51 5.22
C PRO A 26 -1.23 -17.50 5.41
N GLN A 27 -2.34 -17.34 4.69
CA GLN A 27 -3.52 -18.21 4.75
C GLN A 27 -3.24 -19.67 4.35
N ARG A 28 -2.09 -19.95 3.72
CA ARG A 28 -1.63 -21.32 3.45
C ARG A 28 -1.24 -22.10 4.73
N TYR A 29 -1.13 -21.42 5.87
CA TYR A 29 -0.83 -22.04 7.15
C TYR A 29 -2.10 -22.20 7.99
N ASN A 30 -2.32 -23.42 8.50
CA ASN A 30 -3.50 -23.75 9.30
C ASN A 30 -3.53 -23.07 10.69
N SER A 31 -2.39 -22.54 11.16
CA SER A 31 -2.32 -21.82 12.43
C SER A 31 -1.17 -20.81 12.47
N LYS A 32 -1.31 -19.78 13.31
CA LYS A 32 -0.26 -18.79 13.57
C LYS A 32 1.00 -19.44 14.11
N LYS A 33 0.87 -20.49 14.94
CA LYS A 33 2.02 -21.25 15.46
C LYS A 33 2.83 -21.89 14.33
N ALA A 34 2.16 -22.59 13.41
CA ALA A 34 2.82 -23.24 12.27
C ALA A 34 3.50 -22.22 11.35
N TYR A 35 2.83 -21.09 11.10
CA TYR A 35 3.39 -19.98 10.32
C TYR A 35 4.68 -19.43 10.94
N LEU A 36 4.66 -19.13 12.24
CA LEU A 36 5.85 -18.61 12.95
C LEU A 36 6.99 -19.62 13.00
N GLU A 37 6.70 -20.91 13.16
CA GLU A 37 7.71 -21.98 13.12
C GLU A 37 8.36 -22.12 11.74
N ALA A 38 7.59 -21.96 10.66
CA ALA A 38 8.14 -21.95 9.30
C ALA A 38 9.06 -20.74 9.08
N LEU A 39 8.62 -19.53 9.47
CA LEU A 39 9.43 -18.31 9.37
C LEU A 39 10.72 -18.38 10.18
N GLN A 40 10.65 -18.97 11.38
CA GLN A 40 11.81 -19.17 12.25
C GLN A 40 12.91 -20.02 11.58
N LYS A 41 12.50 -21.03 10.80
CA LYS A 41 13.39 -21.96 10.08
C LYS A 41 13.83 -21.43 8.70
N ALA A 42 13.10 -20.48 8.12
CA ALA A 42 13.33 -20.02 6.76
C ALA A 42 14.70 -19.29 6.66
N PRO A 43 15.62 -19.66 5.75
CA PRO A 43 17.02 -19.20 5.76
C PRO A 43 17.24 -17.79 5.21
N TYR A 44 16.18 -17.01 4.98
CA TYR A 44 16.28 -15.69 4.34
C TYR A 44 16.70 -14.57 5.30
N PRO A 45 17.72 -13.77 4.96
CA PRO A 45 18.15 -12.62 5.77
C PRO A 45 17.19 -11.42 5.70
N LEU A 46 16.32 -11.36 4.70
CA LEU A 46 15.26 -10.35 4.54
C LEU A 46 13.92 -11.06 4.32
N MET A 47 12.88 -10.63 5.03
CA MET A 47 11.53 -11.15 4.86
C MET A 47 10.52 -10.01 4.76
N ILE A 48 9.68 -10.06 3.73
CA ILE A 48 8.53 -9.18 3.51
C ILE A 48 7.29 -9.99 3.86
N LEU A 49 6.61 -9.58 4.93
CA LEU A 49 5.50 -10.32 5.54
C LEU A 49 4.27 -9.42 5.65
N ASP A 50 3.10 -10.03 5.81
CA ASP A 50 1.89 -9.28 6.16
C ASP A 50 1.81 -9.03 7.68
N LEU A 51 1.20 -7.92 8.11
CA LEU A 51 0.89 -7.69 9.53
C LEU A 51 -0.20 -8.65 10.02
N SER A 52 -1.17 -8.95 9.17
CA SER A 52 -2.32 -9.77 9.48
C SER A 52 -2.02 -11.25 9.27
N PHE A 53 -2.47 -12.06 10.22
CA PHE A 53 -2.58 -13.50 10.10
C PHE A 53 -4.01 -13.89 10.47
N GLN A 54 -4.80 -14.30 9.47
CA GLN A 54 -6.25 -14.53 9.63
C GLN A 54 -6.90 -13.30 10.29
N ASP A 55 -7.63 -13.50 11.40
CA ASP A 55 -8.34 -12.43 12.13
C ASP A 55 -7.48 -11.71 13.18
N SER A 56 -6.16 -11.95 13.19
CA SER A 56 -5.24 -11.39 14.20
C SER A 56 -4.05 -10.67 13.58
N PHE A 57 -3.38 -9.82 14.36
CA PHE A 57 -2.11 -9.22 13.95
C PHE A 57 -0.91 -9.99 14.52
N LEU A 58 0.20 -9.95 13.80
CA LEU A 58 1.52 -10.24 14.37
C LEU A 58 1.86 -9.19 15.44
N THR A 59 2.51 -9.66 16.49
CA THR A 59 2.90 -8.87 17.66
C THR A 59 4.41 -8.83 17.81
N SER A 60 4.91 -7.97 18.71
CA SER A 60 6.33 -7.94 19.07
C SER A 60 6.87 -9.28 19.56
N LYS A 61 6.05 -10.07 20.28
CA LYS A 61 6.41 -11.42 20.72
C LYS A 61 6.54 -12.39 19.52
N ASP A 62 5.68 -12.26 18.53
CA ASP A 62 5.73 -13.08 17.32
C ASP A 62 6.99 -12.77 16.50
N LEU A 63 7.29 -11.49 16.28
CA LEU A 63 8.51 -11.09 15.55
C LEU A 63 9.78 -11.43 16.32
N ALA A 64 9.76 -11.34 17.65
CA ALA A 64 10.86 -11.82 18.49
C ALA A 64 11.04 -13.35 18.35
N ARG A 65 9.95 -14.12 18.22
CA ARG A 65 10.01 -15.57 17.98
C ARG A 65 10.62 -15.90 16.62
N ILE A 66 10.28 -15.16 15.56
CA ILE A 66 10.88 -15.34 14.23
C ILE A 66 12.40 -15.10 14.27
N ARG A 67 12.84 -14.11 15.05
CA ARG A 67 14.26 -13.77 15.22
C ARG A 67 15.02 -14.79 16.09
N LYS A 68 14.37 -15.37 17.10
CA LYS A 68 14.95 -16.43 17.95
C LYS A 68 15.26 -17.68 17.12
N GLY A 69 16.41 -18.31 17.32
CA GLY A 69 16.75 -19.60 16.69
C GLY A 69 17.75 -19.52 15.54
N ARG A 70 18.21 -18.32 15.17
CA ARG A 70 19.29 -18.16 14.18
C ARG A 70 20.62 -17.94 14.90
N LYS A 71 21.59 -18.83 14.67
CA LYS A 71 22.98 -18.60 15.05
C LYS A 71 23.53 -17.51 14.12
N GLY A 72 23.73 -16.29 14.61
CA GLY A 72 24.24 -15.17 13.81
C GLY A 72 23.30 -13.95 13.81
N ARG A 73 23.03 -13.37 12.63
CA ARG A 73 22.27 -12.12 12.51
C ARG A 73 20.77 -12.38 12.35
N ASN A 74 19.97 -11.60 13.09
CA ASN A 74 18.51 -11.56 12.92
C ASN A 74 18.13 -11.12 11.50
N PRO A 75 17.05 -11.66 10.91
CA PRO A 75 16.54 -11.18 9.64
C PRO A 75 15.99 -9.77 9.79
N ILE A 76 16.07 -8.99 8.72
CA ILE A 76 15.27 -7.76 8.57
C ILE A 76 13.85 -8.20 8.23
N LEU A 77 12.87 -7.72 9.00
CA LEU A 77 11.46 -7.97 8.79
C LEU A 77 10.79 -6.69 8.29
N LEU A 78 10.33 -6.69 7.06
CA LEU A 78 9.53 -5.61 6.47
C LEU A 78 8.06 -6.03 6.41
N CYS A 79 7.17 -5.08 6.71
CA CYS A 79 5.73 -5.30 6.54
C CYS A 79 5.27 -4.84 5.16
N TYR A 80 4.54 -5.67 4.43
CA TYR A 80 3.81 -5.26 3.24
C TYR A 80 2.82 -4.14 3.59
N PHE A 81 2.80 -3.09 2.78
CA PHE A 81 1.99 -1.92 3.02
C PHE A 81 1.53 -1.27 1.71
N SER A 82 0.34 -1.65 1.24
CA SER A 82 -0.29 -1.02 0.08
C SER A 82 -0.72 0.41 0.40
N ILE A 83 -0.21 1.38 -0.36
CA ILE A 83 -0.50 2.81 -0.17
C ILE A 83 -1.40 3.41 -1.24
N GLY A 84 -1.53 2.72 -2.38
CA GLY A 84 -2.33 3.17 -3.52
C GLY A 84 -3.61 2.35 -3.77
N GLU A 85 -3.88 1.34 -2.95
CA GLU A 85 -5.13 0.57 -2.95
C GLU A 85 -5.66 0.32 -1.53
N ALA A 86 -6.99 0.25 -1.42
CA ALA A 86 -7.70 -0.22 -0.25
C ALA A 86 -8.15 -1.67 -0.47
N GLU A 87 -7.94 -2.51 0.52
CA GLU A 87 -8.17 -3.96 0.43
C GLU A 87 -9.34 -4.37 1.34
N THR A 88 -10.31 -5.10 0.80
CA THR A 88 -11.56 -5.49 1.50
C THR A 88 -11.35 -6.35 2.73
N TYR A 89 -10.25 -7.10 2.76
CA TYR A 89 -9.86 -8.01 3.84
C TYR A 89 -9.00 -7.33 4.91
N ARG A 90 -8.72 -6.02 4.81
CA ARG A 90 -7.96 -5.29 5.84
C ARG A 90 -8.86 -4.84 6.98
N TYR A 91 -8.26 -4.72 8.17
CA TYR A 91 -8.96 -4.29 9.38
C TYR A 91 -9.65 -2.93 9.28
N TYR A 92 -9.15 -2.03 8.42
CA TYR A 92 -9.70 -0.68 8.26
C TYR A 92 -10.92 -0.67 7.36
N TRP A 93 -11.14 -1.73 6.56
CA TRP A 93 -12.23 -1.80 5.62
C TRP A 93 -13.57 -1.79 6.36
N LYS A 94 -14.51 -0.99 5.85
CA LYS A 94 -15.86 -0.92 6.39
C LYS A 94 -16.81 -1.49 5.34
N LYS A 95 -17.60 -2.52 5.69
CA LYS A 95 -18.57 -3.15 4.77
C LYS A 95 -19.47 -2.14 4.05
N LYS A 96 -19.84 -1.04 4.72
CA LYS A 96 -20.64 0.03 4.11
C LYS A 96 -20.00 0.69 2.88
N TRP A 97 -18.69 0.58 2.68
CA TRP A 97 -18.00 1.16 1.51
C TRP A 97 -18.40 0.50 0.20
N PHE A 98 -18.95 -0.71 0.21
CA PHE A 98 -19.52 -1.33 -1.00
C PHE A 98 -20.73 -0.58 -1.55
N HIS A 99 -21.57 0.00 -0.68
CA HIS A 99 -22.80 0.70 -1.08
C HIS A 99 -22.65 2.22 -0.98
N HIS A 100 -21.78 2.68 -0.08
CA HIS A 100 -21.50 4.09 0.20
C HIS A 100 -19.99 4.32 0.22
N PRO A 101 -19.31 4.22 -0.94
CA PRO A 101 -17.87 4.39 -1.02
C PRO A 101 -17.49 5.82 -0.61
N PRO A 102 -16.42 5.99 0.19
CA PRO A 102 -15.84 7.30 0.43
C PRO A 102 -15.40 7.94 -0.89
N SER A 103 -15.37 9.28 -0.95
CA SER A 103 -14.98 10.02 -2.16
C SER A 103 -13.57 9.73 -2.69
N TRP A 104 -12.72 9.15 -1.84
CA TRP A 104 -11.35 8.74 -2.18
C TRP A 104 -11.23 7.30 -2.67
N LEU A 105 -12.27 6.49 -2.55
CA LEU A 105 -12.29 5.10 -3.02
C LEU A 105 -12.72 5.09 -4.49
N GLU A 106 -11.91 4.48 -5.35
CA GLU A 106 -12.15 4.36 -6.79
C GLU A 106 -12.58 2.94 -7.14
N LYS A 107 -12.53 2.60 -8.44
CA LYS A 107 -12.93 1.29 -8.93
C LYS A 107 -12.04 0.18 -8.40
N GLU A 108 -12.65 -1.00 -8.29
CA GLU A 108 -11.94 -2.25 -8.06
C GLU A 108 -10.92 -2.50 -9.18
N ASN A 109 -9.78 -3.06 -8.79
CA ASN A 109 -8.72 -3.47 -9.67
C ASN A 109 -9.14 -4.80 -10.34
N PRO A 110 -9.33 -4.83 -11.66
CA PRO A 110 -9.80 -6.05 -12.35
C PRO A 110 -8.79 -7.20 -12.30
N LYS A 111 -7.54 -6.93 -11.94
CA LYS A 111 -6.49 -7.96 -11.79
C LYS A 111 -6.41 -8.52 -10.36
N TRP A 112 -7.01 -7.83 -9.40
CA TRP A 112 -6.88 -8.13 -7.97
C TRP A 112 -8.22 -7.91 -7.28
N GLU A 113 -9.02 -8.98 -7.21
CA GLU A 113 -10.30 -8.96 -6.53
C GLU A 113 -10.16 -8.47 -5.08
N GLY A 114 -11.10 -7.65 -4.64
CA GLY A 114 -11.10 -7.03 -3.32
C GLY A 114 -10.11 -5.86 -3.15
N ASN A 115 -9.37 -5.46 -4.19
CA ASN A 115 -8.46 -4.32 -4.14
C ASN A 115 -9.04 -3.15 -4.93
N PHE A 116 -9.14 -1.98 -4.31
CA PHE A 116 -9.77 -0.80 -4.89
C PHE A 116 -8.76 0.34 -4.97
N LYS A 117 -8.59 0.97 -6.15
CA LYS A 117 -7.72 2.14 -6.25
C LYS A 117 -8.17 3.22 -5.29
N VAL A 118 -7.23 3.98 -4.75
CA VAL A 118 -7.53 5.10 -3.85
C VAL A 118 -6.87 6.37 -4.34
N ARG A 119 -7.56 7.50 -4.15
CA ARG A 119 -6.94 8.83 -4.29
C ARG A 119 -5.96 9.01 -3.13
N TYR A 120 -4.74 8.53 -3.32
CA TYR A 120 -3.74 8.39 -2.25
C TYR A 120 -3.34 9.73 -1.59
N TRP A 121 -3.59 10.85 -2.26
CA TRP A 121 -3.44 12.20 -1.72
C TRP A 121 -4.57 12.66 -0.80
N HIS A 122 -5.66 11.88 -0.67
CA HIS A 122 -6.82 12.29 0.12
C HIS A 122 -6.55 12.16 1.63
N PRO A 123 -6.83 13.19 2.46
CA PRO A 123 -6.46 13.18 3.88
C PRO A 123 -7.03 12.00 4.69
N GLN A 124 -8.27 11.61 4.43
CA GLN A 124 -8.89 10.47 5.13
C GLN A 124 -8.18 9.14 4.84
N TRP A 125 -7.67 8.94 3.63
CA TRP A 125 -6.90 7.75 3.29
C TRP A 125 -5.53 7.78 3.97
N GLN A 126 -4.84 8.92 3.92
CA GLN A 126 -3.57 9.10 4.63
C GLN A 126 -3.71 8.86 6.13
N GLN A 127 -4.82 9.29 6.74
CA GLN A 127 -5.10 9.01 8.14
C GLN A 127 -5.24 7.49 8.40
N ILE A 128 -5.89 6.73 7.52
CA ILE A 128 -5.95 5.26 7.61
C ILE A 128 -4.54 4.68 7.54
N LEU A 129 -3.72 5.11 6.58
CA LEU A 129 -2.33 4.67 6.43
C LEU A 129 -1.51 4.94 7.69
N PHE A 130 -1.59 6.14 8.28
CA PHE A 130 -0.84 6.46 9.51
C PHE A 130 -1.30 5.62 10.71
N GLN A 131 -2.60 5.32 10.82
CA GLN A 131 -3.09 4.43 11.87
C GLN A 131 -2.62 2.98 11.65
N TYR A 132 -2.55 2.52 10.40
CA TYR A 132 -2.03 1.20 10.08
C TYR A 132 -0.53 1.12 10.37
N LEU A 133 0.24 2.12 9.95
CA LEU A 133 1.68 2.23 10.21
C LEU A 133 1.99 2.21 11.72
N LYS A 134 1.18 2.87 12.55
CA LYS A 134 1.30 2.77 14.02
C LYS A 134 1.15 1.33 14.54
N LYS A 135 0.30 0.51 13.92
CA LYS A 135 0.16 -0.91 14.28
C LYS A 135 1.39 -1.71 13.84
N ILE A 136 1.91 -1.45 12.65
CA ILE A 136 3.15 -2.05 12.12
C ILE A 136 4.33 -1.75 13.05
N ILE A 137 4.52 -0.49 13.42
CA ILE A 137 5.57 -0.05 14.35
C ILE A 137 5.42 -0.76 15.71
N ARG A 138 4.20 -0.81 16.25
CA ARG A 138 3.93 -1.49 17.53
C ARG A 138 4.23 -2.99 17.48
N ALA A 139 4.03 -3.64 16.33
CA ALA A 139 4.41 -5.03 16.14
C ALA A 139 5.93 -5.25 16.10
N GLY A 140 6.72 -4.21 15.85
CA GLY A 140 8.20 -4.26 15.89
C GLY A 140 8.84 -4.71 14.58
N PHE A 141 8.18 -4.45 13.44
CA PHE A 141 8.79 -4.56 12.12
C PHE A 141 9.93 -3.53 11.97
N ASP A 142 10.95 -3.88 11.19
CA ASP A 142 12.11 -3.02 10.96
C ASP A 142 11.84 -1.93 9.92
N GLY A 143 10.77 -2.10 9.12
CA GLY A 143 10.33 -1.14 8.11
C GLY A 143 9.10 -1.64 7.36
N VAL A 144 8.77 -0.95 6.26
CA VAL A 144 7.66 -1.28 5.38
C VAL A 144 8.14 -1.46 3.94
N TYR A 145 7.49 -2.37 3.22
CA TYR A 145 7.55 -2.50 1.77
C TYR A 145 6.33 -1.80 1.20
N LEU A 146 6.53 -0.66 0.53
CA LEU A 146 5.45 0.15 -0.03
C LEU A 146 5.01 -0.43 -1.36
N ASP A 147 3.75 -0.84 -1.43
CA ASP A 147 3.15 -1.35 -2.66
C ASP A 147 2.15 -0.37 -3.27
N ILE A 148 1.89 -0.53 -4.57
CA ILE A 148 0.97 0.28 -5.35
C ILE A 148 1.42 1.75 -5.44
N VAL A 149 2.73 1.95 -5.50
CA VAL A 149 3.36 3.26 -5.77
C VAL A 149 2.98 3.76 -7.16
N ASP A 150 2.74 2.85 -8.10
CA ASP A 150 2.30 3.08 -9.48
C ASP A 150 0.84 3.59 -9.60
N ALA A 151 0.12 3.78 -8.49
CA ALA A 151 -1.23 4.33 -8.53
C ALA A 151 -1.33 5.67 -9.26
N PHE A 152 -0.25 6.45 -9.33
CA PHE A 152 -0.23 7.70 -10.08
C PHE A 152 -0.53 7.47 -11.58
N GLU A 153 -0.06 6.38 -12.17
CA GLU A 153 -0.29 6.05 -13.59
C GLU A 153 -1.79 5.87 -13.88
N TYR A 154 -2.52 5.24 -12.96
CA TYR A 154 -3.98 5.09 -13.05
C TYR A 154 -4.67 6.46 -13.14
N PHE A 155 -4.27 7.41 -12.31
CA PHE A 155 -4.89 8.74 -12.28
C PHE A 155 -4.46 9.62 -13.44
N GLU A 156 -3.21 9.52 -13.90
CA GLU A 156 -2.76 10.20 -15.12
C GLU A 156 -3.51 9.70 -16.36
N ALA A 157 -3.66 8.39 -16.52
CA ALA A 157 -4.43 7.81 -17.61
C ALA A 157 -5.89 8.27 -17.57
N LYS A 158 -6.51 8.28 -16.39
CA LYS A 158 -7.88 8.77 -16.18
C LYS A 158 -8.02 10.26 -16.52
N TYR A 159 -7.02 11.07 -16.17
CA TYR A 159 -6.98 12.49 -16.53
C TYR A 159 -6.90 12.69 -18.04
N LYS A 160 -5.98 11.99 -18.72
CA LYS A 160 -5.84 12.04 -20.20
C LYS A 160 -7.13 11.65 -20.92
N GLN A 161 -7.80 10.58 -20.47
CA GLN A 161 -9.09 10.15 -21.04
C GLN A 161 -10.19 11.21 -20.88
N LYS A 162 -10.25 11.88 -19.72
CA LYS A 162 -11.22 12.97 -19.50
C LYS A 162 -10.96 14.15 -20.44
N LYS A 163 -9.69 14.54 -20.60
CA LYS A 163 -9.30 15.64 -21.48
C LYS A 163 -9.64 15.36 -22.94
N GLN A 164 -9.32 14.16 -23.43
CA GLN A 164 -9.70 13.76 -24.79
C GLN A 164 -11.23 13.80 -25.00
N LYS A 165 -12.03 13.37 -24.02
CA LYS A 165 -13.48 13.45 -24.11
C LYS A 165 -14.02 14.88 -24.07
N SER A 166 -13.43 15.80 -23.30
CA SER A 166 -13.85 17.20 -23.30
C SER A 166 -13.53 17.89 -24.62
N ASP A 167 -12.39 17.58 -25.23
CA ASP A 167 -11.96 18.16 -26.50
C ASP A 167 -12.82 17.68 -27.69
N LEU A 168 -13.51 16.54 -27.54
CA LEU A 168 -14.43 15.96 -28.53
C LEU A 168 -15.88 16.49 -28.43
N ILE A 169 -16.24 17.24 -27.39
CA ILE A 169 -17.57 17.86 -27.28
C ILE A 169 -17.49 19.29 -27.85
N PRO A 170 -18.02 19.56 -29.06
CA PRO A 170 -18.01 20.91 -29.61
C PRO A 170 -18.84 21.84 -28.71
N SER A 171 -18.33 23.05 -28.49
CA SER A 171 -19.06 24.10 -27.76
C SER A 171 -20.45 24.29 -28.40
N PRO A 172 -21.52 24.45 -27.59
CA PRO A 172 -22.85 24.75 -28.14
C PRO A 172 -22.72 26.00 -29.01
N LYS A 173 -23.02 25.86 -30.31
CA LYS A 173 -23.02 27.00 -31.23
C LYS A 173 -23.99 28.04 -30.65
N GLY A 174 -23.46 29.20 -30.29
CA GLY A 174 -24.26 30.35 -29.85
C GLY A 174 -25.34 30.69 -30.90
N PRO A 175 -26.43 31.35 -30.49
CA PRO A 175 -27.59 31.55 -31.35
C PRO A 175 -27.19 32.22 -32.67
N SER A 176 -27.51 31.53 -33.77
CA SER A 176 -27.34 32.01 -35.14
C SER A 176 -27.98 33.40 -35.28
N SER A 177 -27.15 34.41 -35.51
CA SER A 177 -27.60 35.75 -35.91
C SER A 177 -28.38 35.66 -37.22
N GLN A 178 -29.71 35.66 -37.11
CA GLN A 178 -30.61 35.83 -38.26
C GLN A 178 -30.27 37.16 -38.94
N LYS A 179 -29.78 37.09 -40.17
CA LYS A 179 -29.71 38.26 -41.05
C LYS A 179 -31.13 38.74 -41.29
N LYS A 180 -31.51 39.88 -40.68
CA LYS A 180 -32.68 40.66 -41.07
C LYS A 180 -32.52 41.06 -42.55
N LYS A 181 -33.29 40.44 -43.44
CA LYS A 181 -33.52 40.97 -44.78
C LYS A 181 -34.39 42.21 -44.62
N LYS A 182 -33.84 43.37 -45.00
CA LYS A 182 -34.61 44.58 -45.29
C LYS A 182 -35.41 44.34 -46.57
N ILE A 183 -36.73 44.49 -46.49
CA ILE A 183 -37.60 44.99 -47.55
C ILE A 183 -38.50 46.01 -46.86
#